data_AF-A0A644W0P6-F1
#
_entry.id   AF-A0A644W0P6-F1
#
_cell.length_a   1.000
_cell.length_b   1.000
_cell.length_c   1.000
_cell.angle_alpha   90.00
_cell.angle_beta   90.00
_cell.angle_gamma   90.00
#
_symmetry.space_group_name_H-M   'P 1'
#
loop_
_entity.id
_entity.type
_entity.pdbx_description
1 polymer ?
#
loop_
_entity_poly.entity_id
_entity_poly.type
_entity_poly.pdbx_seq_one_letter_code
_entity_poly.pdbx_strand_id
1 'polypeptide(L)' 'MRSFPQAAAREAAGPLLVKLRERYGDSVEVNIYDPRCCIWFFNLVRFNIRAEPTWVLDGKLLWRGIPSWDELQEKIDGSL' A
#
# COMPACT_ATOMS: atom_id res chain seq x y z
N MET A 1 -3.45 -10.67 -21.37
CA MET A 1 -3.94 -10.39 -20.00
C MET A 1 -4.78 -9.12 -20.01
N ARG A 2 -6.11 -9.23 -20.09
CA ARG A 2 -7.07 -8.12 -19.87
C ARG A 2 -8.08 -8.45 -18.76
N SER A 3 -7.89 -9.59 -18.08
CA SER A 3 -8.86 -10.20 -17.15
C SER A 3 -8.67 -9.81 -15.68
N PHE A 4 -7.59 -9.10 -15.34
CA PHE A 4 -7.30 -8.64 -13.99
C PHE A 4 -7.18 -7.12 -13.96
N PRO A 5 -8.25 -6.39 -13.58
CA PRO A 5 -8.16 -4.96 -13.31
C PRO A 5 -6.99 -4.70 -12.34
N GLN A 6 -6.14 -3.73 -12.67
CA GLN A 6 -4.99 -3.32 -11.86
C GLN A 6 -3.82 -4.30 -11.71
N ALA A 7 -3.69 -5.27 -12.60
CA ALA A 7 -2.50 -6.15 -12.64
C ALA A 7 -1.19 -5.36 -12.65
N ALA A 8 -1.09 -4.30 -13.48
CA ALA A 8 0.10 -3.46 -13.56
C ALA A 8 0.45 -2.76 -12.23
N ALA A 9 -0.56 -2.31 -11.49
CA ALA A 9 -0.34 -1.67 -10.19
C ALA A 9 0.15 -2.68 -9.15
N ARG A 10 -0.37 -3.91 -9.18
CA ARG A 10 0.10 -5.00 -8.31
C ARG A 10 1.54 -5.40 -8.62
N GLU A 11 1.88 -5.52 -9.90
CA GLU A 11 3.25 -5.80 -10.33
C GLU A 11 4.21 -4.68 -9.90
N ALA A 12 3.81 -3.42 -10.03
CA ALA A 12 4.61 -2.28 -9.62
C ALA A 12 4.76 -2.15 -8.09
N ALA A 13 3.76 -2.56 -7.30
CA ALA A 13 3.84 -2.56 -5.84
C ALA A 13 4.77 -3.67 -5.30
N GLY A 14 4.90 -4.80 -6.01
CA GLY A 14 5.67 -5.97 -5.58
C GLY A 14 7.10 -5.63 -5.12
N PRO A 15 7.93 -4.96 -5.95
CA PRO A 15 9.28 -4.56 -5.56
C PRO A 15 9.33 -3.64 -4.33
N LEU A 16 8.35 -2.77 -4.13
CA LEU A 16 8.29 -1.90 -2.95
C LEU A 16 8.05 -2.71 -1.68
N LEU A 17 7.16 -3.70 -1.74
CA LEU A 17 6.87 -4.59 -0.60
C LEU A 17 8.12 -5.40 -0.19
N VAL A 18 8.90 -5.86 -1.17
CA VAL A 18 10.19 -6.53 -0.91
C VAL A 18 11.14 -5.58 -0.19
N LYS A 19 11.32 -4.36 -0.70
CA LYS A 19 12.20 -3.37 -0.08
C LYS A 19 11.75 -2.96 1.33
N LEU A 20 10.45 -2.86 1.59
CA LEU A 20 9.93 -2.62 2.94
C LEU A 20 10.37 -3.73 3.90
N ARG A 21 10.25 -5.00 3.48
CA ARG A 21 10.70 -6.14 4.28
C ARG A 21 12.21 -6.13 4.50
N GLU A 22 13.00 -5.80 3.47
CA GLU A 22 14.46 -5.72 3.57
C GLU A 22 14.92 -4.58 4.50
N ARG A 23 14.27 -3.42 4.43
CA ARG A 23 14.68 -2.20 5.15
C ARG A 23 14.21 -2.17 6.61
N TYR A 24 12.98 -2.60 6.86
CA TYR A 24 12.32 -2.47 8.17
C TYR A 24 12.16 -3.82 8.88
N GLY A 25 12.33 -4.95 8.19
CA GLY A 25 12.27 -6.28 8.80
C GLY A 25 10.95 -6.51 9.53
N ASP A 26 11.04 -6.77 10.83
CA ASP A 26 9.89 -7.01 11.72
C ASP A 26 9.44 -5.74 12.47
N SER A 27 10.09 -4.59 12.26
CA SER A 27 9.65 -3.32 12.87
C SER A 27 8.42 -2.72 12.20
N VAL A 28 8.11 -3.15 10.97
CA VAL A 28 6.93 -2.73 10.22
C VAL A 28 6.20 -3.97 9.70
N GLU A 29 4.94 -4.13 10.12
CA GLU A 29 4.06 -5.17 9.60
C GLU A 29 3.39 -4.68 8.31
N VAL A 30 3.56 -5.42 7.22
CA VAL A 30 2.99 -5.06 5.90
C VAL A 30 1.84 -5.99 5.56
N ASN A 31 0.64 -5.41 5.45
CA ASN A 31 -0.57 -6.12 5.06
C ASN A 31 -1.11 -5.59 3.73
N ILE A 32 -1.53 -6.51 2.85
CA ILE A 32 -2.15 -6.17 1.56
C ILE A 32 -3.64 -6.50 1.64
N TYR A 33 -4.47 -5.48 1.41
CA TYR A 33 -5.92 -5.62 1.43
C TYR A 33 -6.49 -5.58 0.02
N ASP A 34 -7.36 -6.55 -0.29
CA ASP A 34 -8.17 -6.51 -1.50
C ASP A 34 -9.44 -5.70 -1.21
N PRO A 35 -9.74 -4.63 -1.98
CA PRO A 35 -10.92 -3.81 -1.76
C PRO A 35 -12.24 -4.57 -1.99
N ARG A 36 -12.21 -5.75 -2.60
CA ARG A 36 -13.39 -6.62 -2.77
C ARG A 36 -13.67 -7.46 -1.52
N CYS A 37 -12.77 -7.48 -0.55
CA CYS A 37 -12.98 -8.18 0.70
C CYS A 37 -13.80 -7.31 1.68
N CYS A 38 -15.03 -7.76 1.97
CA CYS A 38 -16.00 -7.02 2.78
C CYS A 38 -15.51 -6.72 4.20
N ILE A 39 -14.56 -7.49 4.73
CA ILE A 39 -13.94 -7.28 6.05
C ILE A 39 -13.32 -5.88 6.15
N TRP A 40 -12.79 -5.37 5.03
CA TRP A 40 -12.07 -4.10 5.00
C TRP A 40 -12.93 -2.91 4.58
N PHE A 41 -14.26 -3.09 4.46
CA PHE A 41 -15.18 -2.07 4.00
C PHE A 41 -15.03 -0.74 4.75
N PHE A 42 -14.87 -0.78 6.08
CA PHE A 42 -14.68 0.44 6.89
C PHE A 42 -13.39 1.19 6.53
N ASN A 43 -12.31 0.49 6.18
CA ASN A 43 -11.08 1.14 5.74
C ASN A 43 -11.25 1.81 4.36
N LEU A 44 -12.02 1.18 3.46
CA LEU A 44 -12.34 1.80 2.17
C LEU A 44 -13.08 3.13 2.35
N VAL A 45 -14.05 3.17 3.26
CA VAL A 45 -14.78 4.41 3.58
C VAL A 45 -13.88 5.41 4.31
N ARG A 46 -13.20 4.97 5.38
CA ARG A 46 -12.34 5.83 6.23
C ARG A 46 -11.28 6.57 5.41
N PHE A 47 -10.66 5.87 4.46
CA PHE A 47 -9.60 6.44 3.62
C PHE A 47 -10.11 6.89 2.25
N ASN A 48 -11.42 6.84 1.98
CA ASN A 48 -12.01 7.17 0.68
C ASN A 48 -11.24 6.49 -0.47
N ILE A 49 -11.03 5.17 -0.34
CA ILE A 49 -10.32 4.36 -1.33
C ILE A 49 -11.27 4.11 -2.49
N ARG A 50 -10.82 4.45 -3.70
CA ARG A 50 -11.58 4.25 -4.93
C ARG A 50 -10.94 3.12 -5.72
N ALA A 51 -10.31 3.46 -6.83
CA ALA A 51 -9.65 2.48 -7.68
C ALA A 51 -8.17 2.37 -7.30
N GLU A 52 -7.44 3.47 -7.13
CA GLU A 52 -5.99 3.40 -7.02
C GLU A 52 -5.49 2.70 -5.74
N PRO A 53 -4.34 2.02 -5.81
CA PRO A 53 -3.65 1.50 -4.63
C PRO A 53 -3.46 2.61 -3.59
N THR A 54 -3.65 2.28 -2.33
CA THR A 54 -3.59 3.26 -1.24
C THR A 54 -2.70 2.71 -0.14
N TRP A 55 -1.71 3.51 0.27
CA TRP A 55 -0.74 3.14 1.30
C TRP A 55 -1.12 3.83 2.60
N VAL A 56 -1.22 3.05 3.67
CA VAL A 56 -1.62 3.50 5.00
C VAL A 56 -0.61 2.98 6.00
N LEU A 57 -0.16 3.83 6.91
CA LEU A 57 0.71 3.47 8.04
C LEU A 57 0.06 3.97 9.32
N ASP A 58 -0.09 3.09 10.31
CA ASP A 58 -0.67 3.38 11.63
C ASP A 58 -1.99 4.19 11.56
N GLY A 59 -2.86 3.80 10.63
CA GLY A 59 -4.17 4.40 10.45
C GLY A 59 -4.16 5.80 9.79
N LYS A 60 -3.02 6.23 9.24
CA LYS A 60 -2.85 7.48 8.48
C LYS A 60 -2.59 7.18 7.01
N LEU A 61 -3.22 7.95 6.13
CA LEU A 61 -2.97 7.88 4.69
C LEU A 61 -1.57 8.41 4.38
N LEU A 62 -0.71 7.56 3.83
CA LEU A 62 0.64 7.94 3.39
C LEU A 62 0.67 8.37 1.92
N TRP A 63 0.04 7.59 1.04
CA TRP A 63 0.13 7.78 -0.40
C TRP A 63 -1.07 7.20 -1.17
N ARG A 64 -1.35 7.77 -2.35
CA ARG A 64 -2.30 7.25 -3.33
C ARG A 64 -1.60 6.97 -4.66
N GLY A 65 -1.86 5.80 -5.24
CA GLY A 65 -1.14 5.27 -6.38
C GLY A 65 0.11 4.47 -5.97
N ILE A 66 1.04 4.32 -6.92
CA ILE A 66 2.31 3.63 -6.70
C ILE A 66 3.41 4.68 -6.53
N PRO A 67 3.99 4.84 -5.33
CA PRO A 67 5.10 5.77 -5.11
C PRO A 67 6.41 5.20 -5.66
N SER A 68 7.41 6.04 -5.80
CA SER A 68 8.80 5.59 -5.86
C SER A 68 9.25 5.04 -4.50
N TRP A 69 10.36 4.30 -4.48
CA TRP A 69 10.93 3.82 -3.22
C TRP A 69 11.34 4.98 -2.30
N ASP A 70 11.98 6.01 -2.85
CA ASP A 70 12.51 7.12 -2.06
C ASP A 70 11.38 7.92 -1.39
N GLU A 71 10.29 8.18 -2.12
CA GLU A 71 9.09 8.84 -1.57
C GLU A 71 8.42 8.02 -0.46
N LEU A 72 8.35 6.69 -0.66
CA LEU A 72 7.75 5.80 0.34
C LEU A 72 8.61 5.72 1.60
N GLN A 73 9.93 5.59 1.43
CA GLN A 73 10.88 5.50 2.53
C GLN A 73 10.90 6.80 3.34
N GLU A 74 10.99 7.97 2.69
CA GLU A 74 10.97 9.26 3.37
C GLU A 74 9.72 9.43 4.24
N LYS A 75 8.55 9.03 3.72
CA LYS A 75 7.29 9.14 4.45
C LYS A 75 7.18 8.20 5.65
N ILE A 76 7.73 6.99 5.54
CA ILE A 76 7.76 6.03 6.65
C ILE A 76 8.77 6.49 7.71
N ASP A 77 9.99 6.82 7.30
CA ASP A 77 11.06 7.27 8.19
C ASP A 77 10.68 8.57 8.94
N GLY A 78 9.90 9.46 8.31
CA GLY A 78 9.35 10.66 8.97
C GLY A 78 8.13 10.42 9.88
N SER A 79 7.60 9.19 9.91
CA SER A 79 6.43 8.81 10.71
C SER A 79 6.76 7.86 11.87
N LEU A 80 7.95 7.25 11.86
CA LEU A 80 8.53 6.46 12.94
C LEU A 80 9.21 7.36 14.00
#